data_AF-A0AAA9TLW4-F1
#
_entry.id   AF-A0AAA9TLW4-F1
#
_cell.length_a   1.000
_cell.length_b   1.000
_cell.length_c   1.000
_cell.angle_alpha   90.00
_cell.angle_beta   90.00
_cell.angle_gamma   90.00
#
_symmetry.space_group_name_H-M   'P 1'
#
loop_
_entity.id
_entity.type
_entity.pdbx_description
1 polymer ?
#
loop_
_entity_poly.entity_id
_entity_poly.type
_entity_poly.pdbx_seq_one_letter_code
_entity_poly.pdbx_strand_id
1 'polypeptide(L)'
;MEVLRPQLIKIGGRVYRKNPIQEQTYQHEEEDDDYYQGLVECAEEPCETYEVVQTPQGFRCTVKAPSLLYKHIVGKRGDTRKKLEVETKTSISIPKPGQEGEIVITGQHRSGVVSARTRIDVLLLTFRRKQPFTHFLAFFLNEAEVQERFLKFQEEVLEKCSMDHGVDSSIFQNPKKLHLTIGMLVLLSEQEIQQTCEMLQQCKEEFIELQELVDRVLERFQASGLIVKEWNSVKLHATVMNTLFRKDPNAI
;
A
#
# COMPACT_ATOMS: atom_id res chain seq x y z
N MET A 1 8.29 -19.74 3.76
CA MET A 1 6.94 -20.22 4.12
C MET A 1 5.93 -19.45 3.26
N GLU A 2 5.25 -20.07 2.29
CA GLU A 2 4.31 -19.39 1.38
C GLU A 2 3.00 -19.04 2.12
N VAL A 3 3.00 -17.92 2.84
CA VAL A 3 1.80 -17.37 3.51
C VAL A 3 0.67 -17.10 2.51
N LEU A 4 1.00 -16.96 1.22
CA LEU A 4 0.07 -16.68 0.14
C LEU A 4 -0.66 -17.93 -0.39
N ARG A 5 -0.22 -19.15 -0.06
CA ARG A 5 -0.83 -20.42 -0.51
C ARG A 5 -0.91 -21.49 0.59
N PRO A 6 -1.65 -21.25 1.69
CA PRO A 6 -1.76 -22.21 2.77
C PRO A 6 -2.57 -23.44 2.36
N GLN A 7 -2.23 -24.61 2.94
CA GLN A 7 -3.02 -25.82 2.79
C GLN A 7 -4.44 -25.59 3.33
N LEU A 8 -5.47 -25.84 2.53
CA LEU A 8 -6.87 -25.64 2.92
C LEU A 8 -7.49 -26.95 3.40
N ILE A 9 -8.26 -26.90 4.49
CA ILE A 9 -9.00 -28.04 5.05
C ILE A 9 -10.49 -27.69 5.04
N LYS A 10 -11.35 -28.63 4.63
CA LYS A 10 -12.81 -28.48 4.71
C LYS A 10 -13.34 -29.26 5.92
N ILE A 11 -13.99 -28.56 6.85
CA ILE A 11 -14.64 -29.17 8.03
C ILE A 11 -16.06 -28.58 8.12
N GLY A 12 -17.08 -29.43 8.10
CA GLY A 12 -18.49 -29.00 8.25
C GLY A 12 -18.94 -27.98 7.21
N GLY A 13 -18.49 -28.11 5.95
CA GLY A 13 -18.81 -27.17 4.87
C GLY A 13 -18.06 -25.83 4.90
N ARG A 14 -17.22 -25.59 5.92
CA ARG A 14 -16.38 -24.39 6.03
C ARG A 14 -14.94 -24.70 5.65
N VAL A 15 -14.25 -23.74 5.03
CA VAL A 15 -12.87 -23.87 4.57
C VAL A 15 -11.94 -23.18 5.57
N TYR A 16 -10.99 -23.92 6.13
CA TYR A 16 -9.99 -23.47 7.07
C TYR A 16 -8.60 -23.49 6.43
N ARG A 17 -7.72 -22.60 6.88
CA ARG A 17 -6.30 -22.62 6.50
C ARG A 17 -5.54 -23.41 7.55
N LYS A 18 -4.78 -24.42 7.13
CA LYS A 18 -3.88 -25.18 8.00
C LYS A 18 -2.56 -24.43 8.12
N ASN A 19 -2.26 -23.95 9.32
CA ASN A 19 -0.93 -23.40 9.61
C ASN A 19 0.06 -24.55 9.78
N PRO A 20 1.16 -24.61 9.01
CA PRO A 20 2.26 -25.51 9.31
C PRO A 20 2.97 -24.99 10.58
N ILE A 21 2.92 -25.75 11.67
CA ILE A 21 3.69 -25.46 12.87
C ILE A 21 5.12 -25.90 12.59
N GLN A 22 6.02 -24.95 12.35
CA GLN A 22 7.46 -25.15 12.46
C GLN A 22 8.08 -23.94 13.17
N GLU A 23 8.82 -24.26 14.24
CA GLU A 23 9.63 -23.34 15.04
C GLU A 23 10.73 -22.67 14.20
N GLN A 24 11.18 -21.52 14.68
CA GLN A 24 11.93 -20.44 14.04
C GLN A 24 13.13 -20.82 13.17
N THR A 25 13.38 -20.04 12.10
CA THR A 25 14.66 -19.30 11.93
C THR A 25 14.42 -18.12 10.97
N TYR A 26 14.74 -16.90 11.40
CA TYR A 26 14.80 -15.71 10.55
C TYR A 26 16.02 -15.83 9.64
N GLN A 27 15.81 -15.77 8.32
CA GLN A 27 16.84 -15.35 7.38
C GLN A 27 16.24 -14.28 6.47
N HIS A 28 16.82 -13.09 6.60
CA HIS A 28 16.75 -12.00 5.65
C HIS A 28 17.60 -12.37 4.43
N GLU A 29 17.42 -11.63 3.32
CA GLU A 29 18.11 -11.69 2.01
C GLU A 29 17.23 -12.31 0.91
N GLU A 30 16.62 -11.47 0.06
CA GLU A 30 17.13 -10.85 -1.18
C GLU A 30 16.83 -11.74 -2.41
N GLU A 31 16.56 -11.08 -3.54
CA GLU A 31 16.27 -11.63 -4.88
C GLU A 31 14.82 -12.07 -5.15
N ASP A 32 13.99 -11.10 -5.58
CA ASP A 32 12.83 -11.34 -6.44
C ASP A 32 12.91 -10.36 -7.62
N ASP A 33 13.93 -10.51 -8.47
CA ASP A 33 14.06 -9.78 -9.74
C ASP A 33 13.37 -10.52 -10.91
N ASP A 34 12.87 -11.75 -10.69
CA ASP A 34 12.34 -12.62 -11.76
C ASP A 34 10.81 -12.55 -11.97
N TYR A 35 10.08 -11.80 -11.13
CA TYR A 35 8.62 -11.66 -11.27
C TYR A 35 8.18 -10.58 -12.29
N TYR A 36 9.15 -9.91 -12.94
CA TYR A 36 8.92 -8.65 -13.66
C TYR A 36 8.61 -8.79 -15.16
N GLN A 37 8.65 -9.99 -15.75
CA GLN A 37 8.44 -10.14 -17.20
C GLN A 37 6.95 -10.23 -17.62
N GLY A 38 6.03 -10.54 -16.70
CA GLY A 38 4.68 -11.02 -17.08
C GLY A 38 3.49 -10.07 -16.85
N LEU A 39 3.68 -8.84 -16.36
CA LEU A 39 2.57 -8.03 -15.81
C LEU A 39 2.51 -6.59 -16.35
N VAL A 40 3.07 -6.36 -17.54
CA VAL A 40 3.03 -5.07 -18.25
C VAL A 40 1.70 -4.87 -19.00
N GLU A 41 0.69 -5.73 -18.82
CA GLU A 41 -0.51 -5.75 -19.69
C GLU A 41 -1.72 -4.91 -19.23
N CYS A 42 -1.66 -4.14 -18.12
CA CYS A 42 -2.80 -3.33 -17.70
C CYS A 42 -2.45 -1.87 -17.36
N ALA A 43 -1.57 -1.25 -18.13
CA ALA A 43 -1.50 0.20 -18.21
C ALA A 43 -1.94 0.63 -19.61
N GLU A 44 -3.25 0.70 -19.85
CA GLU A 44 -3.76 1.49 -20.97
C GLU A 44 -3.24 2.93 -20.78
N GLU A 45 -2.44 3.39 -21.74
CA GLU A 45 -1.83 4.72 -21.72
C GLU A 45 -2.91 5.82 -21.69
N PRO A 46 -2.87 6.76 -20.74
CA PRO A 46 -3.49 8.04 -20.95
C PRO A 46 -2.45 8.95 -21.63
N CYS A 47 -2.35 8.82 -22.95
CA CYS A 47 -1.41 9.56 -23.81
C CYS A 47 -1.66 11.09 -23.87
N GLU A 48 -2.61 11.66 -23.09
CA GLU A 48 -2.95 13.11 -23.14
C GLU A 48 -3.11 13.84 -21.79
N THR A 49 -2.62 13.33 -20.65
CA THR A 49 -2.98 13.94 -19.34
C THR A 49 -1.97 14.94 -18.75
N TYR A 50 -0.77 15.07 -19.30
CA TYR A 50 0.26 15.92 -18.69
C TYR A 50 0.17 17.37 -19.17
N GLU A 51 0.02 18.31 -18.23
CA GLU A 51 0.18 19.74 -18.50
C GLU A 51 1.65 20.05 -18.84
N VAL A 52 1.97 20.03 -20.14
CA VAL A 52 3.27 20.45 -20.66
C VAL A 52 3.17 21.90 -21.14
N VAL A 53 3.87 22.79 -20.46
CA VAL A 53 3.85 24.23 -20.71
C VAL A 53 4.95 24.58 -21.70
N GLN A 54 4.61 25.35 -22.75
CA GLN A 54 5.61 25.93 -23.65
C GLN A 54 6.28 27.14 -22.96
N THR A 55 7.60 27.19 -23.05
CA THR A 55 8.45 28.24 -22.46
C THR A 55 9.31 28.88 -23.57
N PRO A 56 9.92 30.05 -23.34
CA PRO A 56 10.82 30.66 -24.31
C PRO A 56 12.03 29.77 -24.70
N GLN A 57 12.38 28.80 -23.85
CA GLN A 57 13.56 27.94 -23.99
C GLN A 57 13.20 26.49 -24.38
N GLY A 58 11.93 26.20 -24.70
CA GLY A 58 11.45 24.86 -25.03
C GLY A 58 10.16 24.51 -24.28
N PHE A 59 10.07 23.31 -23.73
CA PHE A 59 8.91 22.79 -23.01
C PHE A 59 9.28 22.46 -21.57
N ARG A 60 8.31 22.61 -20.66
CA ARG A 60 8.44 22.31 -19.23
C ARG A 60 7.27 21.47 -18.74
N CYS A 61 7.55 20.51 -17.87
CA CYS A 61 6.57 19.76 -17.10
C CYS A 61 7.04 19.65 -15.65
N THR A 62 6.10 19.56 -14.70
CA THR A 62 6.42 19.37 -13.27
C THR A 62 5.82 18.07 -12.75
N VAL A 63 6.50 17.45 -11.79
CA VAL A 63 6.07 16.22 -11.10
C VAL A 63 6.01 16.47 -9.61
N LYS A 64 4.85 16.20 -9.02
CA LYS A 64 4.68 16.16 -7.56
C LYS A 64 4.98 14.76 -7.07
N ALA A 65 5.96 14.64 -6.18
CA ALA A 65 6.33 13.37 -5.59
C ALA A 65 6.92 13.60 -4.18
N PRO A 66 6.66 12.68 -3.24
CA PRO A 66 7.30 12.70 -1.92
C PRO A 66 8.82 12.73 -2.01
N SER A 67 9.45 13.55 -1.16
CA SER A 67 10.91 13.69 -1.11
C SER A 67 11.65 12.37 -0.83
N LEU A 68 11.00 11.44 -0.14
CA LEU A 68 11.49 10.06 0.08
C LEU A 68 11.76 9.28 -1.21
N LEU A 69 11.05 9.61 -2.30
CA LEU A 69 11.18 8.91 -3.59
C LEU A 69 12.24 9.52 -4.51
N TYR A 70 12.73 10.73 -4.23
CA TYR A 70 13.70 11.42 -5.09
C TYR A 70 14.98 10.63 -5.30
N LYS A 71 15.49 9.98 -4.25
CA LYS A 71 16.71 9.15 -4.32
C LYS A 71 16.61 8.05 -5.38
N HIS A 72 15.41 7.55 -5.64
CA HIS A 72 15.18 6.48 -6.60
C HIS A 72 15.17 6.97 -8.05
N ILE A 73 14.73 8.21 -8.28
CA ILE A 73 14.83 8.87 -9.59
C ILE A 73 16.28 9.27 -9.87
N VAL A 74 16.99 9.77 -8.86
CA VAL A 74 18.42 10.09 -8.96
C VAL A 74 19.22 8.81 -9.28
N GLY A 75 18.97 7.73 -8.55
CA GLY A 75 19.68 6.46 -8.68
C GLY A 75 21.08 6.50 -8.05
N LYS A 76 21.76 5.35 -8.04
CA LYS A 76 23.14 5.24 -7.53
C LYS A 76 24.04 6.21 -8.29
N ARG A 77 24.74 7.11 -7.59
CA ARG A 77 25.62 8.16 -8.16
C ARG A 77 24.97 9.09 -9.20
N GLY A 78 23.63 9.16 -9.24
CA GLY A 78 22.90 9.95 -10.23
C GLY A 78 22.76 9.26 -11.61
N ASP A 79 23.09 7.98 -11.71
CA ASP A 79 23.18 7.27 -13.00
C ASP A 79 21.80 7.15 -13.67
N THR A 80 20.73 6.88 -12.90
CA THR A 80 19.35 6.77 -13.43
C THR A 80 18.87 8.09 -14.03
N ARG A 81 19.03 9.21 -13.30
CA ARG A 81 18.65 10.54 -13.80
C ARG A 81 19.42 10.88 -15.07
N LYS A 82 20.75 10.72 -15.06
CA LYS A 82 21.59 11.02 -16.23
C LYS A 82 21.18 10.19 -17.45
N LYS A 83 20.90 8.90 -17.25
CA LYS A 83 20.42 8.01 -18.31
C LYS A 83 19.09 8.51 -18.90
N LEU A 84 18.14 8.89 -18.04
CA LEU A 84 16.85 9.47 -18.48
C LEU A 84 17.05 10.77 -19.26
N GLU A 85 17.88 11.68 -18.77
CA GLU A 85 18.20 12.96 -19.42
C GLU A 85 18.79 12.75 -20.83
N VAL A 86 19.74 11.81 -20.97
CA VAL A 86 20.37 11.47 -22.25
C VAL A 86 19.39 10.84 -23.23
N GLU A 87 18.65 9.82 -22.80
CA GLU A 87 17.73 9.07 -23.67
C GLU A 87 16.54 9.90 -24.14
N THR A 88 16.06 10.82 -23.31
CA THR A 88 14.90 11.66 -23.62
C THR A 88 15.28 13.05 -24.14
N LYS A 89 16.57 13.41 -24.14
CA LYS A 89 17.10 14.74 -24.48
C LYS A 89 16.43 15.85 -23.64
N THR A 90 16.33 15.61 -22.33
CA THR A 90 15.74 16.53 -21.35
C THR A 90 16.72 16.84 -20.22
N SER A 91 16.40 17.84 -19.40
CA SER A 91 17.05 18.11 -18.12
C SER A 91 16.03 17.97 -17.00
N ILE A 92 16.42 17.27 -15.93
CA ILE A 92 15.58 16.91 -14.80
C ILE A 92 16.18 17.55 -13.53
N SER A 93 15.50 18.57 -13.02
CA SER A 93 15.84 19.22 -11.75
C SER A 93 15.03 18.61 -10.62
N ILE A 94 15.70 18.07 -9.61
CA ILE A 94 15.07 17.44 -8.44
C ILE A 94 15.44 18.29 -7.20
N PRO A 95 14.49 18.60 -6.31
CA PRO A 95 14.78 19.29 -5.06
C PRO A 95 15.82 18.54 -4.21
N LYS A 96 16.45 19.25 -3.26
CA LYS A 96 17.42 18.62 -2.37
C LYS A 96 16.75 17.55 -1.49
N PRO A 97 17.47 16.48 -1.09
CA PRO A 97 16.93 15.50 -0.16
C PRO A 97 16.38 16.15 1.11
N GLY A 98 15.17 15.79 1.51
CA GLY A 98 14.48 16.34 2.68
C GLY A 98 13.85 17.73 2.47
N GLN A 99 13.96 18.32 1.27
CA GLN A 99 13.19 19.50 0.90
C GLN A 99 12.00 19.08 0.04
N GLU A 100 10.82 19.56 0.41
CA GLU A 100 9.62 19.41 -0.41
C GLU A 100 9.68 20.32 -1.63
N GLY A 101 9.14 19.85 -2.76
CA GLY A 101 9.09 20.62 -3.99
C GLY A 101 8.65 19.80 -5.19
N GLU A 102 8.57 20.47 -6.34
CA GLU A 102 8.26 19.80 -7.61
C GLU A 102 9.54 19.42 -8.34
N ILE A 103 9.55 18.23 -8.92
CA ILE A 103 10.58 17.82 -9.88
C ILE A 103 10.25 18.53 -11.19
N VAL A 104 11.23 19.22 -11.78
CA VAL A 104 11.03 20.00 -12.99
C VAL A 104 11.76 19.33 -14.15
N ILE A 105 11.01 19.00 -15.19
CA ILE A 105 11.51 18.44 -16.45
C ILE A 105 11.47 19.54 -17.51
N THR A 106 12.59 19.75 -18.19
CA THR A 106 12.70 20.73 -19.29
C THR A 106 13.34 20.09 -20.52
N GLY A 107 12.94 20.51 -21.72
CA GLY A 107 13.52 19.97 -22.95
C GLY A 107 13.11 20.77 -24.18
N GLN A 108 13.85 20.63 -25.28
CA GLN A 108 13.57 21.37 -26.52
C GLN A 108 12.31 20.87 -27.24
N HIS A 109 11.95 19.60 -27.05
CA HIS A 109 10.82 18.96 -27.70
C HIS A 109 9.80 18.44 -26.69
N ARG A 110 8.51 18.68 -26.97
CA ARG A 110 7.39 18.21 -26.14
C ARG A 110 7.43 16.69 -25.94
N SER A 111 7.73 15.93 -27.00
CA SER A 111 7.81 14.47 -26.95
C SER A 111 8.87 13.96 -25.96
N GLY A 112 10.03 14.62 -25.89
CA GLY A 112 11.08 14.27 -24.92
C GLY A 112 10.63 14.51 -23.48
N VAL A 113 9.98 15.64 -23.21
CA VAL A 113 9.44 15.99 -21.89
C VAL A 113 8.35 15.00 -21.45
N VAL A 114 7.42 14.65 -22.34
CA VAL A 114 6.39 13.65 -22.07
C VAL A 114 7.01 12.27 -21.80
N SER A 115 7.99 11.84 -22.62
CA SER A 115 8.67 10.56 -22.41
C SER A 115 9.41 10.49 -21.08
N ALA A 116 10.11 11.57 -20.69
CA ALA A 116 10.77 11.67 -19.39
C ALA A 116 9.75 11.63 -18.23
N ARG A 117 8.62 12.35 -18.37
CA ARG A 117 7.54 12.36 -17.38
C ARG A 117 6.98 10.96 -17.15
N THR A 118 6.58 10.26 -18.21
CA THR A 118 6.04 8.89 -18.12
C THR A 118 7.03 7.95 -17.44
N ARG A 119 8.33 8.01 -17.77
CA ARG A 119 9.33 7.15 -17.14
C ARG A 119 9.55 7.45 -15.66
N ILE A 120 9.48 8.72 -15.27
CA ILE A 120 9.53 9.12 -13.86
C ILE A 120 8.30 8.58 -13.11
N ASP A 121 7.10 8.70 -13.68
CA ASP A 121 5.88 8.19 -13.06
C ASP A 121 5.94 6.66 -12.86
N VAL A 122 6.42 5.93 -13.87
CA VAL A 122 6.64 4.48 -13.76
C VAL A 122 7.62 4.16 -12.62
N LEU A 123 8.76 4.86 -12.54
CA LEU A 123 9.72 4.66 -11.44
C LEU A 123 9.06 4.94 -10.09
N LEU A 124 8.38 6.07 -9.93
CA LEU A 124 7.70 6.45 -8.69
C LEU A 124 6.68 5.38 -8.26
N LEU A 125 5.85 4.91 -9.20
CA LEU A 125 4.89 3.85 -8.95
C LEU A 125 5.59 2.55 -8.52
N THR A 126 6.62 2.12 -9.25
CA THR A 126 7.39 0.91 -8.92
C THR A 126 7.99 1.00 -7.52
N PHE A 127 8.61 2.13 -7.14
CA PHE A 127 9.23 2.27 -5.83
C PHE A 127 8.23 2.42 -4.69
N ARG A 128 7.08 3.07 -4.95
CA ARG A 128 5.96 3.14 -4.00
C ARG A 128 5.42 1.75 -3.69
N ARG A 129 5.25 0.87 -4.70
CA ARG A 129 4.80 -0.52 -4.50
C ARG A 129 5.75 -1.35 -3.64
N LYS A 130 7.05 -0.99 -3.61
CA LYS A 130 8.08 -1.63 -2.77
C LYS A 130 8.13 -1.11 -1.33
N GLN A 131 7.43 -0.01 -1.02
CA GLN A 131 7.42 0.50 0.35
C GLN A 131 6.53 -0.35 1.25
N PRO A 132 6.87 -0.48 2.55
CA PRO A 132 5.94 -1.04 3.52
C PRO A 132 4.70 -0.17 3.60
N PHE A 133 3.55 -0.80 3.90
CA PHE A 133 2.32 -0.05 4.16
C PHE A 133 2.51 0.87 5.38
N THR A 134 2.10 2.12 5.24
CA THR A 134 2.22 3.13 6.31
C THR A 134 0.88 3.39 6.98
N HIS A 135 -0.21 3.30 6.21
CA HIS A 135 -1.56 3.59 6.68
C HIS A 135 -2.53 2.53 6.16
N PHE A 136 -3.74 2.51 6.72
CA PHE A 136 -4.84 1.71 6.23
C PHE A 136 -6.16 2.45 6.46
N LEU A 137 -7.13 2.20 5.60
CA LEU A 137 -8.51 2.67 5.76
C LEU A 137 -9.29 1.62 6.54
N ALA A 138 -10.11 2.05 7.50
CA ALA A 138 -10.90 1.13 8.30
C ALA A 138 -12.17 1.75 8.89
N PHE A 139 -13.15 0.89 9.17
CA PHE A 139 -14.24 1.17 10.10
C PHE A 139 -13.88 0.64 11.48
N PHE A 140 -13.92 1.50 12.50
CA PHE A 140 -13.67 1.06 13.87
C PHE A 140 -14.88 0.27 14.41
N LEU A 141 -14.59 -0.86 15.03
CA LEU A 141 -15.57 -1.75 15.68
C LEU A 141 -15.31 -1.80 17.19
N ASN A 142 -15.05 -0.65 17.80
CA ASN A 142 -14.65 -0.53 19.19
C ASN A 142 -15.75 0.10 20.06
N GLU A 143 -17.02 -0.02 19.66
CA GLU A 143 -18.14 0.33 20.53
C GLU A 143 -18.18 -0.57 21.77
N ALA A 144 -18.68 -0.04 22.89
CA ALA A 144 -18.64 -0.72 24.19
C ALA A 144 -19.28 -2.12 24.14
N GLU A 145 -20.43 -2.24 23.48
CA GLU A 145 -21.14 -3.52 23.33
C GLU A 145 -20.33 -4.54 22.51
N VAL A 146 -19.63 -4.10 21.47
CA VAL A 146 -18.79 -4.98 20.64
C VAL A 146 -17.58 -5.45 21.44
N GLN A 147 -16.94 -4.55 22.19
CA GLN A 147 -15.82 -4.90 23.06
C GLN A 147 -16.22 -5.90 24.14
N GLU A 148 -17.38 -5.71 24.79
CA GLU A 148 -17.87 -6.63 25.83
C GLU A 148 -18.16 -8.03 25.25
N ARG A 149 -18.85 -8.10 24.10
CA ARG A 149 -19.14 -9.37 23.43
C ARG A 149 -17.86 -10.07 22.95
N PHE A 150 -16.87 -9.31 22.49
CA PHE A 150 -15.56 -9.84 22.11
C PHE A 150 -14.81 -10.43 23.31
N LEU A 151 -14.84 -9.77 24.47
CA LEU A 151 -14.21 -10.27 25.69
C LEU A 151 -14.88 -11.57 26.18
N LYS A 152 -16.21 -11.64 26.13
CA LYS A 152 -16.95 -12.89 26.41
C LYS A 152 -16.54 -14.01 25.47
N PHE A 153 -16.41 -13.73 24.17
CA PHE A 153 -15.89 -14.70 23.21
C PHE A 153 -14.47 -15.16 23.55
N GLN A 154 -13.58 -14.24 23.93
CA GLN A 154 -12.21 -14.57 24.35
C GLN A 154 -12.21 -15.51 25.58
N GLU A 155 -13.03 -15.22 26.60
CA GLU A 155 -13.19 -16.06 27.79
C GLU A 155 -13.66 -17.47 27.42
N GLU A 156 -14.70 -17.60 26.60
CA GLU A 156 -15.22 -18.90 26.17
C GLU A 156 -14.21 -19.73 25.37
N VAL A 157 -13.41 -19.09 24.50
CA VAL A 157 -12.37 -19.79 23.74
C VAL A 157 -11.26 -20.27 24.66
N LEU A 158 -10.83 -19.45 25.61
CA LEU A 158 -9.79 -19.84 26.57
C LEU A 158 -10.28 -20.93 27.52
N GLU A 159 -11.56 -20.90 27.94
CA GLU A 159 -12.15 -21.97 28.75
C GLU A 159 -12.14 -23.31 28.01
N LYS A 160 -12.54 -23.32 26.72
CA LYS A 160 -12.70 -24.56 25.95
C LYS A 160 -11.41 -25.08 25.33
N CYS A 161 -10.47 -24.19 24.97
CA CYS A 161 -9.34 -24.50 24.11
C CYS A 161 -7.97 -24.11 24.70
N SER A 162 -7.87 -23.68 25.96
CA SER A 162 -6.57 -23.29 26.56
C SER A 162 -5.52 -24.39 26.60
N MET A 163 -5.94 -25.65 26.58
CA MET A 163 -5.03 -26.81 26.53
C MET A 163 -4.53 -27.12 25.11
N ASP A 164 -5.13 -26.51 24.08
CA ASP A 164 -4.72 -26.70 22.70
C ASP A 164 -3.44 -25.91 22.41
N HIS A 165 -2.51 -26.56 21.71
CA HIS A 165 -1.23 -25.95 21.40
C HIS A 165 -1.41 -24.65 20.58
N GLY A 166 -0.87 -23.55 21.12
CA GLY A 166 -0.86 -22.25 20.47
C GLY A 166 -2.10 -21.38 20.72
N VAL A 167 -3.02 -21.81 21.57
CA VAL A 167 -4.15 -20.99 22.03
C VAL A 167 -3.79 -20.37 23.37
N ASP A 168 -3.55 -19.06 23.38
CA ASP A 168 -3.24 -18.30 24.58
C ASP A 168 -3.84 -16.89 24.49
N SER A 169 -4.00 -16.20 25.62
CA SER A 169 -4.67 -14.90 25.66
C SER A 169 -3.99 -13.81 24.82
N SER A 170 -2.70 -13.95 24.49
CA SER A 170 -1.96 -12.94 23.74
C SER A 170 -2.24 -12.94 22.24
N ILE A 171 -2.84 -14.00 21.70
CA ILE A 171 -3.20 -14.05 20.26
C ILE A 171 -4.48 -13.27 19.94
N PHE A 172 -5.24 -12.84 20.95
CA PHE A 172 -6.46 -12.07 20.77
C PHE A 172 -6.14 -10.59 20.49
N GLN A 173 -6.89 -9.97 19.60
CA GLN A 173 -6.77 -8.55 19.31
C GLN A 173 -7.14 -7.71 20.54
N ASN A 174 -6.52 -6.55 20.71
CA ASN A 174 -6.94 -5.58 21.71
C ASN A 174 -8.37 -5.09 21.35
N PRO A 175 -9.37 -5.16 22.26
CA PRO A 175 -10.74 -4.73 22.00
C PRO A 175 -10.83 -3.30 21.45
N LYS A 176 -9.95 -2.39 21.91
CA LYS A 176 -9.91 -0.99 21.45
C LYS A 176 -9.39 -0.83 20.01
N LYS A 177 -8.73 -1.86 19.48
CA LYS A 177 -8.16 -1.92 18.13
C LYS A 177 -9.00 -2.75 17.17
N LEU A 178 -10.20 -3.19 17.54
CA LEU A 178 -11.11 -3.88 16.63
C LEU A 178 -11.52 -2.95 15.49
N HIS A 179 -11.37 -3.42 14.26
CA HIS A 179 -11.70 -2.65 13.06
C HIS A 179 -11.91 -3.57 11.85
N LEU A 180 -12.67 -3.08 10.87
CA LEU A 180 -12.77 -3.64 9.51
C LEU A 180 -11.78 -2.91 8.61
N THR A 181 -10.77 -3.61 8.12
CA THR A 181 -9.80 -3.02 7.17
C THR A 181 -10.41 -2.98 5.77
N ILE A 182 -10.39 -1.81 5.15
CA ILE A 182 -10.90 -1.55 3.80
C ILE A 182 -9.77 -1.65 2.77
N GLY A 183 -8.63 -1.02 3.06
CA GLY A 183 -7.52 -0.95 2.12
C GLY A 183 -6.22 -0.54 2.81
N MET A 184 -5.10 -1.00 2.27
CA MET A 184 -3.76 -0.65 2.73
C MET A 184 -3.19 0.47 1.85
N LEU A 185 -2.55 1.45 2.48
CA LEU A 185 -2.04 2.65 1.82
C LEU A 185 -0.54 2.81 2.05
N VAL A 186 0.11 3.42 1.06
CA VAL A 186 1.48 3.92 1.17
C VAL A 186 1.41 5.44 1.00
N LEU A 187 1.28 6.15 2.12
CA LEU A 187 1.33 7.62 2.16
C LEU A 187 2.70 8.03 2.67
N LEU A 188 3.42 8.84 1.89
CA LEU A 188 4.84 9.15 2.10
C LEU A 188 5.10 10.63 2.39
N SER A 189 4.05 11.45 2.48
CA SER A 189 4.13 12.85 2.89
C SER A 189 2.88 13.28 3.64
N GLU A 190 2.98 14.34 4.45
CA GLU A 190 1.82 14.94 5.12
C GLU A 190 0.78 15.46 4.12
N GLN A 191 1.24 15.93 2.95
CA GLN A 191 0.36 16.38 1.88
C GLN A 191 -0.52 15.24 1.35
N GLU A 192 0.03 14.03 1.18
CA GLU A 192 -0.73 12.86 0.75
C GLU A 192 -1.73 12.39 1.81
N ILE A 193 -1.39 12.53 3.09
CA ILE A 193 -2.30 12.27 4.21
C ILE A 193 -3.48 13.25 4.14
N GLN A 194 -3.20 14.54 3.98
CA GLN A 194 -4.24 15.56 3.90
C GLN A 194 -5.17 15.34 2.70
N GLN A 195 -4.61 15.06 1.52
CA GLN A 195 -5.38 14.73 0.31
C GLN A 195 -6.24 13.47 0.50
N THR A 196 -5.68 12.44 1.13
CA THR A 196 -6.40 11.22 1.49
C THR A 196 -7.59 11.51 2.40
N CYS A 197 -7.40 12.35 3.43
CA CYS A 197 -8.47 12.76 4.33
C CYS A 197 -9.59 13.51 3.61
N GLU A 198 -9.24 14.45 2.73
CA GLU A 198 -10.20 15.21 1.93
C GLU A 198 -11.00 14.29 0.99
N MET A 199 -10.31 13.38 0.29
CA MET A 199 -10.97 12.38 -0.57
C MET A 199 -11.94 11.50 0.23
N LEU A 200 -11.53 11.05 1.42
CA LEU A 200 -12.38 10.21 2.27
C LEU A 200 -13.61 10.98 2.79
N GLN A 201 -13.46 12.25 3.12
CA GLN A 201 -14.57 13.12 3.53
C GLN A 201 -15.59 13.30 2.41
N GLN A 202 -15.14 13.51 1.17
CA GLN A 202 -16.02 13.61 0.01
C GLN A 202 -16.80 12.30 -0.22
N CYS A 203 -16.13 11.15 -0.10
CA CYS A 203 -16.81 9.86 -0.22
C CYS A 203 -17.89 9.63 0.84
N LYS A 204 -17.74 10.20 2.05
CA LYS A 204 -18.71 10.03 3.14
C LYS A 204 -20.08 10.64 2.79
N GLU A 205 -20.13 11.69 1.99
CA GLU A 205 -21.35 12.42 1.66
C GLU A 205 -22.17 11.75 0.55
N GLU A 206 -21.59 10.79 -0.17
CA GLU A 206 -22.14 10.26 -1.41
C GLU A 206 -22.90 8.91 -1.27
N PHE A 207 -22.80 8.17 -0.15
CA PHE A 207 -23.25 6.76 -0.13
C PHE A 207 -24.04 6.32 1.12
N ILE A 208 -25.03 5.44 0.91
CA ILE A 208 -25.95 4.89 1.93
C ILE A 208 -25.61 3.42 2.27
N GLU A 209 -25.05 2.65 1.34
CA GLU A 209 -24.73 1.22 1.52
C GLU A 209 -23.23 0.97 1.72
N LEU A 210 -22.87 0.22 2.76
CA LEU A 210 -21.48 0.04 3.22
C LEU A 210 -20.56 -0.60 2.18
N GLN A 211 -21.05 -1.61 1.46
CA GLN A 211 -20.24 -2.32 0.47
C GLN A 211 -19.99 -1.45 -0.77
N GLU A 212 -21.02 -0.75 -1.26
CA GLU A 212 -20.86 0.18 -2.38
C GLU A 212 -19.92 1.35 -2.03
N LEU A 213 -20.04 1.89 -0.81
CA LEU A 213 -19.11 2.89 -0.28
C LEU A 213 -17.67 2.37 -0.31
N VAL A 214 -17.45 1.15 0.17
CA VAL A 214 -16.13 0.52 0.26
C VAL A 214 -15.50 0.30 -1.11
N ASP A 215 -16.26 -0.24 -2.05
CA ASP A 215 -15.77 -0.53 -3.40
C ASP A 215 -15.44 0.77 -4.15
N ARG A 216 -16.28 1.82 -4.03
CA ARG A 216 -15.99 3.12 -4.65
C ARG A 216 -14.84 3.89 -3.99
N VAL A 217 -14.69 3.80 -2.66
CA VAL A 217 -13.51 4.33 -1.96
C VAL A 217 -12.26 3.65 -2.50
N LEU A 218 -12.28 2.33 -2.65
CA LEU A 218 -11.15 1.60 -3.23
C LEU A 218 -10.83 2.09 -4.65
N GLU A 219 -11.84 2.19 -5.53
CA GLU A 219 -11.66 2.67 -6.91
C GLU A 219 -11.04 4.09 -6.97
N ARG A 220 -11.56 5.04 -6.20
CA ARG A 220 -11.03 6.42 -6.19
C ARG A 220 -9.58 6.49 -5.72
N PHE A 221 -9.22 5.67 -4.73
CA PHE A 221 -7.86 5.62 -4.19
C PHE A 221 -6.90 4.80 -5.06
N GLN A 222 -7.41 3.87 -5.86
CA GLN A 222 -6.65 3.20 -6.93
C GLN A 222 -6.34 4.19 -8.06
N ALA A 223 -7.34 4.96 -8.50
CA ALA A 223 -7.17 5.98 -9.54
C ALA A 223 -6.16 7.07 -9.14
N SER A 224 -6.02 7.38 -7.84
CA SER A 224 -5.00 8.31 -7.35
C SER A 224 -3.61 7.69 -7.17
N GLY A 225 -3.45 6.38 -7.39
CA GLY A 225 -2.18 5.67 -7.24
C GLY A 225 -1.73 5.47 -5.78
N LEU A 226 -2.62 5.69 -4.81
CA LEU A 226 -2.32 5.60 -3.38
C LEU A 226 -2.47 4.17 -2.84
N ILE A 227 -3.25 3.31 -3.52
CA ILE A 227 -3.42 1.90 -3.19
C ILE A 227 -2.54 1.02 -4.07
N VAL A 228 -1.83 0.09 -3.43
CA VAL A 228 -0.81 -0.76 -4.06
C VAL A 228 -1.33 -2.16 -4.42
N LYS A 229 -2.50 -2.58 -3.90
CA LYS A 229 -3.06 -3.93 -4.18
C LYS A 229 -4.39 -3.88 -4.93
N GLU A 230 -4.42 -4.61 -6.03
CA GLU A 230 -5.59 -4.86 -6.86
C GLU A 230 -6.36 -6.07 -6.30
N TRP A 231 -7.55 -5.82 -5.74
CA TRP A 231 -8.55 -6.87 -5.52
C TRP A 231 -9.82 -6.43 -6.25
N ASN A 232 -10.47 -7.34 -6.96
CA ASN A 232 -11.73 -7.05 -7.67
C ASN A 232 -12.90 -6.73 -6.72
N SER A 233 -12.76 -7.04 -5.42
CA SER A 233 -13.72 -6.65 -4.37
C SER A 233 -13.07 -6.72 -2.99
N VAL A 234 -13.49 -5.84 -2.08
CA VAL A 234 -13.01 -5.85 -0.69
C VAL A 234 -13.73 -6.94 0.11
N LYS A 235 -12.97 -7.92 0.61
CA LYS A 235 -13.47 -8.85 1.64
C LYS A 235 -13.43 -8.16 2.99
N LEU A 236 -14.54 -7.55 3.39
CA LEU A 236 -14.66 -6.95 4.72
C LEU A 236 -14.51 -8.03 5.80
N HIS A 237 -13.52 -7.86 6.66
CA HIS A 237 -13.25 -8.75 7.79
C HIS A 237 -12.63 -7.95 8.93
N ALA A 238 -12.82 -8.43 10.15
CA ALA A 238 -12.14 -7.94 11.35
C ALA A 238 -11.17 -9.00 11.86
N THR A 239 -9.97 -8.58 12.22
CA THR A 239 -8.99 -9.48 12.86
C THR A 239 -9.32 -9.60 14.34
N VAL A 240 -9.87 -10.75 14.74
CA VAL A 240 -10.24 -11.09 16.13
C VAL A 240 -9.08 -11.77 16.85
N MET A 241 -8.33 -12.63 16.14
CA MET A 241 -7.16 -13.35 16.63
C MET A 241 -6.06 -13.35 15.57
N ASN A 242 -4.79 -13.27 15.99
CA ASN A 242 -3.63 -13.39 15.13
C ASN A 242 -2.46 -14.02 15.90
N THR A 243 -1.90 -15.11 15.39
CA THR A 243 -0.76 -15.80 16.01
C THR A 243 0.50 -14.94 16.04
N LEU A 244 0.62 -13.93 15.18
CA LEU A 244 1.72 -12.95 15.23
C LEU A 244 1.65 -12.02 16.45
N PHE A 245 0.50 -11.94 17.15
CA PHE A 245 0.39 -11.19 18.40
C PHE A 245 0.95 -11.93 19.59
N ARG A 246 1.30 -13.22 19.40
CA ARG A 246 1.82 -14.05 20.47
C ARG A 246 3.03 -13.36 21.10
N LYS A 247 2.93 -13.11 22.40
CA LYS A 247 4.06 -12.59 23.17
C LYS A 247 5.03 -13.74 23.43
N ASP A 248 6.31 -13.48 23.24
CA ASP A 248 7.35 -14.42 23.65
C ASP A 248 7.33 -14.51 25.18
N PRO A 249 7.07 -15.69 25.77
CA PRO A 249 7.11 -15.86 27.22
C PRO A 249 8.51 -15.59 27.82
N ASN A 250 9.57 -15.53 27.01
CA ASN A 250 10.94 -15.27 27.44
C ASN A 250 11.46 -13.86 27.13
N ALA A 251 10.64 -12.98 26.53
CA ALA A 251 11.03 -11.59 26.29
C ALA A 251 10.91 -10.78 27.60
N ILE A 252 12.04 -10.64 28.32
CA ILE A 252 12.23 -9.73 29.45
C ILE A 252 12.66 -8.36 28.92
#